data_AF-A0A9E0LD36-F1
#
_entry.id   AF-A0A9E0LD36-F1
#
_cell.length_a   1.000
_cell.length_b   1.000
_cell.length_c   1.000
_cell.angle_alpha   90.00
_cell.angle_beta   90.00
_cell.angle_gamma   90.00
#
_symmetry.space_group_name_H-M   'P 1'
#
loop_
_entity.id
_entity.type
_entity.pdbx_description
1 polymer ?
#
loop_
_entity_poly.entity_id
_entity_poly.type
_entity_poly.pdbx_seq_one_letter_code
_entity_poly.pdbx_strand_id
1 'polypeptide(L)'
;MTARDKKEERIDARLTAEAKQQIDQAAALQGRSTSDFMVQAALKEASLVIEQQTIIRLTVEESVALAELMTSQPKLNEASVAAMRRHKKIAGS
;
A
#
# COMPACT_ATOMS: atom_id res chain seq x y z
N MET A 1 20.53 -17.27 14.54
CA MET A 1 21.29 -16.05 14.22
C MET A 1 20.60 -15.39 13.03
N THR A 2 19.81 -14.36 13.31
CA THR A 2 19.03 -13.62 12.31
C THR A 2 19.97 -12.93 11.34
N ALA A 3 19.81 -13.17 10.04
CA ALA A 3 20.51 -12.41 9.01
C ALA A 3 20.22 -10.93 9.28
N ARG A 4 21.27 -10.14 9.59
CA ARG A 4 21.14 -8.68 9.64
C ARG A 4 20.61 -8.25 8.28
N ASP A 5 19.54 -7.45 8.24
CA ASP A 5 19.04 -6.81 7.02
C ASP A 5 20.21 -6.11 6.32
N LYS A 6 20.79 -6.78 5.34
CA LYS A 6 21.81 -6.16 4.51
C LYS A 6 21.07 -5.28 3.52
N LYS A 7 21.38 -3.98 3.54
CA LYS A 7 20.86 -2.98 2.60
C LYS A 7 21.53 -3.17 1.22
N GLU A 8 21.27 -4.30 0.58
CA GLU A 8 21.87 -4.69 -0.70
C GLU A 8 21.07 -4.17 -1.90
N GLU A 9 19.77 -3.95 -1.73
CA GLU A 9 18.89 -3.40 -2.77
C GLU A 9 19.20 -1.92 -3.07
N ARG A 10 19.16 -1.55 -4.35
CA ARG A 10 19.53 -0.22 -4.85
C ARG A 10 18.41 0.42 -5.67
N ILE A 11 18.30 1.74 -5.56
CA ILE A 11 17.44 2.58 -6.40
C ILE A 11 18.34 3.48 -7.22
N ASP A 12 18.30 3.31 -8.55
CA ASP A 12 19.02 4.17 -9.49
C ASP A 12 18.09 5.28 -10.00
N ALA A 13 18.49 6.54 -9.78
CA ALA A 13 17.73 7.71 -10.22
C ALA A 13 18.66 8.73 -10.88
N ARG A 14 18.19 9.32 -11.99
CA ARG A 14 18.86 10.45 -12.65
C ARG A 14 18.19 11.75 -12.22
N LEU A 15 19.01 12.74 -11.87
CA LEU A 15 18.57 14.04 -11.37
C LEU A 15 19.26 15.15 -12.14
N THR A 16 18.59 16.30 -12.24
CA THR A 16 19.26 17.55 -12.64
C THR A 16 20.17 18.03 -11.51
N ALA A 17 21.14 18.90 -11.83
CA ALA A 17 22.00 19.50 -10.82
C ALA A 17 21.20 20.32 -9.79
N GLU A 18 20.19 21.05 -10.25
CA GLU A 18 19.29 21.84 -9.40
C GLU A 18 18.51 20.94 -8.42
N ALA A 19 17.91 19.85 -8.91
CA ALA A 19 17.19 18.91 -8.06
C ALA A 19 18.12 18.28 -6.99
N LYS A 20 19.36 17.92 -7.39
CA LYS A 20 20.35 17.42 -6.43
C LYS A 20 20.67 18.46 -5.34
N GLN A 21 20.89 19.72 -5.72
CA GLN A 21 21.20 20.79 -4.77
C GLN A 21 20.06 21.01 -3.77
N GLN A 22 18.81 21.01 -4.23
CA GLN A 22 17.64 21.14 -3.37
C GLN A 22 17.55 19.98 -2.36
N ILE A 23 17.78 18.74 -2.81
CA ILE A 23 17.75 17.56 -1.94
C ILE A 23 18.89 17.63 -0.91
N ASP A 24 20.11 17.99 -1.33
CA ASP A 24 21.26 18.14 -0.42
C ASP A 24 21.00 19.20 0.65
N GLN A 25 20.42 20.33 0.27
CA GLN A 25 20.05 21.40 1.21
C GLN A 25 19.00 20.90 2.22
N ALA A 26 17.96 20.21 1.74
CA ALA A 26 16.91 19.66 2.62
C ALA A 26 17.47 18.59 3.59
N ALA A 27 18.36 17.74 3.12
CA ALA A 27 19.04 16.74 3.94
C ALA A 27 19.90 17.41 5.03
N ALA A 28 20.67 18.44 4.66
CA ALA A 28 21.50 19.20 5.58
C ALA A 28 20.67 19.90 6.67
N LEU A 29 19.54 20.51 6.31
CA LEU A 29 18.61 21.13 7.27
C LEU A 29 18.04 20.13 8.29
N GLN A 30 17.93 18.86 7.92
CA GLN A 30 17.47 17.80 8.81
C GLN A 30 18.60 17.03 9.49
N GLY A 31 19.86 17.46 9.34
CA GLY A 31 21.03 16.85 9.96
C GLY A 31 21.30 15.41 9.53
N ARG A 32 20.92 15.03 8.30
CA ARG A 32 21.06 13.67 7.77
C ARG A 32 21.76 13.65 6.42
N SER A 33 22.23 12.48 5.99
CA SER A 33 22.84 12.34 4.66
C SER A 33 21.79 12.44 3.55
N THR A 34 22.20 12.88 2.35
CA THR A 34 21.34 12.93 1.17
C THR A 34 20.67 11.58 0.89
N SER A 35 21.42 10.49 0.98
CA SER A 35 20.89 9.14 0.76
C SER A 35 19.84 8.75 1.79
N ASP A 36 20.06 9.05 3.08
CA ASP A 36 19.08 8.78 4.12
C ASP A 36 17.81 9.62 3.94
N PHE A 37 17.97 10.91 3.62
CA PHE A 37 16.85 11.78 3.29
C PHE A 37 16.02 11.24 2.13
N MET A 38 16.66 10.83 1.03
CA MET A 38 15.97 10.28 -0.14
C MET A 38 15.20 8.99 0.19
N VAL A 39 15.81 8.06 0.94
CA VAL A 39 15.15 6.81 1.33
C VAL A 39 13.92 7.11 2.20
N GLN A 40 14.06 7.99 3.20
CA GLN A 40 12.94 8.35 4.08
C GLN A 40 11.82 9.06 3.34
N ALA A 41 12.15 9.98 2.42
CA ALA A 41 11.17 10.67 1.59
C ALA A 41 10.40 9.68 0.69
N ALA A 42 11.12 8.76 0.03
CA ALA A 42 10.51 7.75 -0.81
C ALA A 42 9.60 6.79 -0.02
N LEU A 43 10.04 6.33 1.15
CA LEU A 43 9.25 5.45 2.02
C LEU A 43 7.98 6.14 2.53
N LYS A 44 8.08 7.43 2.90
CA LYS A 44 6.92 8.22 3.32
C LYS A 44 5.87 8.29 2.21
N GLU A 45 6.30 8.64 1.00
CA GLU A 45 5.38 8.75 -0.14
C GLU A 45 4.79 7.40 -0.52
N ALA A 46 5.61 6.34 -0.56
CA ALA A 46 5.15 5.00 -0.84
C ALA A 46 4.10 4.52 0.18
N SER A 47 4.29 4.83 1.47
CA SER A 47 3.33 4.47 2.52
C SER A 47 1.99 5.17 2.30
N LEU A 48 2.00 6.46 1.97
CA LEU A 48 0.78 7.22 1.69
C LEU A 48 0.02 6.66 0.48
N VAL A 49 0.73 6.34 -0.60
CA VAL A 49 0.12 5.76 -1.81
C VAL A 49 -0.45 4.37 -1.53
N ILE A 50 0.26 3.53 -0.77
CA ILE A 50 -0.24 2.20 -0.41
C ILE A 50 -1.49 2.34 0.46
N GLU A 51 -1.46 3.18 1.49
CA GLU A 51 -2.61 3.40 2.37
C GLU A 51 -3.83 3.91 1.62
N GLN A 52 -3.67 4.88 0.72
CA GLN A 52 -4.75 5.43 -0.09
C GLN A 52 -5.41 4.37 -0.98
N GLN A 53 -4.63 3.42 -1.50
CA GLN A 53 -5.12 2.44 -2.47
C GLN A 53 -5.62 1.14 -1.81
N THR A 54 -5.19 0.85 -0.58
CA THR A 54 -5.47 -0.43 0.09
C THR A 54 -6.43 -0.33 1.27
N ILE A 55 -6.63 0.87 1.84
CA ILE A 55 -7.52 1.05 2.99
C ILE A 55 -8.93 1.38 2.52
N ILE A 56 -9.86 0.47 2.80
CA ILE A 56 -11.30 0.77 2.76
C ILE A 56 -11.64 1.53 4.04
N ARG A 57 -11.85 2.85 3.93
CA ARG A 57 -12.30 3.67 5.05
C ARG A 57 -13.82 3.53 5.17
N LEU A 58 -14.28 3.06 6.32
CA LEU A 58 -15.70 2.91 6.64
C LEU A 58 -16.09 3.95 7.70
N THR A 59 -17.32 4.47 7.62
CA THR A 59 -17.91 5.19 8.75
C THR A 59 -18.18 4.23 9.91
N VAL A 60 -18.58 4.76 11.07
CA VAL A 60 -18.95 3.93 12.22
C VAL A 60 -20.13 3.03 11.86
N GLU A 61 -21.14 3.58 11.18
CA GLU A 61 -22.32 2.85 10.73
C GLU A 61 -21.97 1.74 9.74
N GLU A 62 -21.10 2.04 8.76
CA GLU A 62 -20.62 1.06 7.79
C GLU A 62 -19.76 -0.02 8.44
N SER A 63 -18.97 0.33 9.46
CA SER A 63 -18.16 -0.62 10.22
C SER A 63 -19.04 -1.60 11.01
N VAL A 64 -20.11 -1.10 11.63
CA VAL A 64 -21.10 -1.94 12.33
C VAL A 64 -21.80 -2.85 11.33
N ALA A 65 -22.27 -2.32 10.19
CA ALA A 65 -22.92 -3.11 9.15
C ALA A 65 -21.98 -4.21 8.60
N LEU A 66 -20.70 -3.89 8.38
CA LEU A 66 -19.71 -4.88 7.96
C LEU A 66 -19.51 -5.97 9.03
N ALA A 67 -19.37 -5.59 10.30
CA ALA A 67 -19.21 -6.55 11.40
C ALA A 67 -20.42 -7.48 11.54
N GLU A 68 -21.63 -6.96 11.38
CA GLU A 68 -22.88 -7.74 11.32
C GLU A 68 -22.87 -8.70 10.13
N LEU A 69 -22.46 -8.26 8.94
CA LEU A 69 -22.37 -9.12 7.75
C LEU A 69 -21.31 -10.23 7.91
N MET A 70 -20.18 -9.95 8.56
CA MET A 70 -19.13 -10.95 8.80
C MET A 70 -19.56 -12.02 9.82
N THR A 71 -20.37 -11.65 10.82
CA THR A 71 -20.82 -12.56 11.88
C THR A 71 -22.08 -13.33 11.52
N SER A 72 -22.97 -12.76 10.70
CA SER A 72 -24.30 -13.34 10.42
C SER A 72 -24.35 -14.39 9.31
N GLN A 73 -23.26 -14.62 8.54
CA GLN A 73 -23.25 -15.46 7.34
C GLN A 73 -24.52 -15.27 6.47
N PRO A 74 -24.65 -14.12 5.78
CA PRO A 74 -25.86 -13.79 5.04
C PRO A 74 -26.16 -14.87 3.98
N LYS A 75 -27.42 -15.33 3.95
CA LYS A 75 -27.87 -16.29 2.95
C LYS A 75 -27.69 -15.70 1.55
N LEU A 76 -27.00 -16.44 0.67
CA LEU A 76 -26.85 -16.07 -0.73
C LEU A 76 -28.21 -15.94 -1.39
N ASN A 77 -28.45 -14.84 -2.09
CA ASN A 77 -29.64 -14.68 -2.91
C ASN A 77 -29.54 -15.51 -4.21
N GLU A 78 -30.68 -15.72 -4.89
CA GLU A 78 -30.74 -16.56 -6.09
C GLU A 78 -29.80 -16.06 -7.21
N ALA A 79 -29.62 -14.73 -7.32
CA ALA A 79 -28.72 -14.12 -8.30
C ALA A 79 -27.24 -14.44 -8.00
N SER A 80 -26.81 -14.40 -6.74
CA SER A 80 -25.46 -14.78 -6.30
C SER A 80 -25.20 -16.27 -6.57
N VAL A 81 -26.18 -17.14 -6.32
CA VAL A 81 -26.07 -18.57 -6.63
C VAL A 81 -25.96 -18.81 -8.13
N ALA A 82 -26.77 -18.14 -8.95
CA ALA A 82 -26.70 -18.22 -10.40
C ALA A 82 -25.36 -17.70 -10.95
N ALA A 83 -24.82 -16.62 -10.39
CA ALA A 83 -23.51 -16.07 -10.75
C ALA A 83 -22.36 -17.03 -10.40
N MET A 84 -22.38 -17.64 -9.20
CA MET A 84 -21.39 -18.65 -8.83
C MET A 84 -21.44 -19.87 -9.74
N ARG A 85 -22.64 -20.35 -10.10
CA ARG A 85 -22.81 -21.46 -11.07
C ARG A 85 -22.25 -21.10 -12.44
N ARG A 86 -22.43 -19.86 -12.92
CA ARG A 86 -21.85 -19.38 -14.17
C ARG A 86 -20.32 -19.32 -14.08
N HIS A 87 -19.78 -18.78 -12.99
CA HIS A 87 -18.34 -18.68 -12.79
C HIS A 87 -17.66 -20.06 -12.72
N LYS A 88 -18.25 -21.03 -12.01
CA LYS A 88 -17.75 -22.43 -11.94
C LYS A 88 -17.68 -23.11 -13.32
N LYS A 89 -18.58 -22.76 -14.25
CA LYS A 89 -18.55 -23.26 -15.63
C LYS A 89 -17.44 -22.62 -16.48
N ILE A 90 -16.97 -21.44 -16.12
CA ILE A 90 -15.94 -20.67 -16.86
C ILE A 90 -14.54 -20.93 -16.27
N ALA A 91 -14.41 -20.95 -14.94
CA ALA A 91 -13.15 -21.19 -14.23
C ALA A 91 -12.82 -22.68 -14.04
N GLY A 92 -13.70 -23.57 -14.52
CA GLY A 92 -13.51 -25.03 -14.53
C GLY A 92 -13.02 -25.59 -15.87
N SER A 93 -12.26 -24.79 -16.64
CA SER A 93 -11.50 -25.22 -17.83
C SER A 93 -10.04 -24.83 -17.69
#